data_AF-A0A7C2EDH3-F1
#
_entry.id   AF-A0A7C2EDH3-F1
#
_cell.length_a   1.000
_cell.length_b   1.000
_cell.length_c   1.000
_cell.angle_alpha   90.00
_cell.angle_beta   90.00
_cell.angle_gamma   90.00
#
_symmetry.space_group_name_H-M   'P 1'
#
loop_
_entity.id
_entity.type
_entity.pdbx_description
1 polymer ?
#
loop_
_entity_poly.entity_id
_entity_poly.type
_entity_poly.pdbx_seq_one_letter_code
_entity_poly.pdbx_strand_id
1 'polypeptide(L)'
;MKLTVMMVVLLLAGCASVPSVGELGRQGFRLVNEASGPHHQLWAKETWNGTRRERLCVVPTVQTQEYYWRIRLLLKEKVVWTDNNVVRSFRSGAQVECVTSGPLPEGRLVYWMSFQYKETEGERQPAFLQGGLGQARKEETSVVSRPETAREIRSSVNVPTWNRGDEWRFRWSSPRGSGTFVWTIAGEDMVGGVAYYIMQSGSRQIYYSKAELAWLMDRVEGAVETRASPAVRGFAWPLEYGNEWEEKYFWESPGERRTEDRLRRFKVEALEPVTVPAGTFQTFLLTVKDPTGRLLQEYWYSPEVKWWVKERTYFSYGVRERELLEYKLTPIVSPPPAQGLGR
;
A
#
# COMPACT_ATOMS: atom_id res chain seq x y z
N MET A 1 -35.48 40.45 -53.72
CA MET A 1 -35.47 39.60 -54.93
C MET A 1 -34.20 38.78 -54.92
N LYS A 2 -34.31 37.45 -55.14
CA LYS A 2 -33.29 36.37 -55.03
C LYS A 2 -32.75 36.10 -53.62
N LEU A 3 -33.43 35.20 -52.90
CA LEU A 3 -32.87 34.43 -51.78
C LEU A 3 -32.06 33.27 -52.36
N THR A 4 -30.76 33.23 -52.06
CA THR A 4 -29.90 32.07 -52.30
C THR A 4 -29.92 31.22 -51.01
N VAL A 5 -30.55 30.05 -51.06
CA VAL A 5 -30.54 29.10 -49.94
C VAL A 5 -29.20 28.38 -49.93
N MET A 6 -28.35 28.75 -48.97
CA MET A 6 -27.10 28.06 -48.70
C MET A 6 -27.40 26.86 -47.79
N MET A 7 -27.42 25.67 -48.39
CA MET A 7 -27.58 24.40 -47.68
C MET A 7 -26.31 24.13 -46.86
N VAL A 8 -26.35 24.48 -45.58
CA VAL A 8 -25.33 24.12 -44.60
C VAL A 8 -25.51 22.64 -44.29
N VAL A 9 -24.64 21.80 -44.83
CA VAL A 9 -24.47 20.41 -44.37
C VAL A 9 -23.81 20.48 -42.99
N LEU A 10 -24.64 20.47 -41.94
CA LEU A 10 -24.19 20.16 -40.58
C LEU A 10 -23.75 18.69 -40.58
N LEU A 11 -22.44 18.46 -40.65
CA LEU A 11 -21.85 17.20 -40.21
C LEU A 11 -22.12 17.08 -38.70
N LEU A 12 -23.18 16.37 -38.35
CA LEU A 12 -23.40 15.85 -37.01
C LEU A 12 -22.24 14.88 -36.74
N ALA A 13 -21.22 15.35 -36.03
CA ALA A 13 -20.22 14.49 -35.41
C ALA A 13 -21.00 13.52 -34.51
N GLY A 14 -21.13 12.28 -34.95
CA GLY A 14 -21.84 11.24 -34.24
C GLY A 14 -21.29 11.13 -32.82
N CYS A 15 -22.18 11.10 -31.84
CA CYS A 15 -21.86 10.77 -30.47
C CYS A 15 -21.16 9.41 -30.46
N ALA A 16 -19.83 9.41 -30.39
CA ALA A 16 -19.07 8.18 -30.23
C ALA A 16 -19.47 7.60 -28.87
N SER A 17 -20.18 6.48 -28.90
CA SER A 17 -20.52 5.71 -27.70
C SER A 17 -19.23 5.42 -26.93
N VAL A 18 -19.25 5.68 -25.63
CA VAL A 18 -18.11 5.42 -24.76
C VAL A 18 -17.81 3.92 -24.81
N PRO A 19 -16.56 3.52 -25.14
CA PRO A 19 -16.25 2.11 -25.29
C PRO A 19 -16.42 1.38 -23.96
N SER A 20 -17.03 0.20 -23.99
CA SER A 20 -17.03 -0.75 -22.87
C SER A 20 -15.65 -1.41 -22.71
N VAL A 21 -15.39 -2.05 -21.56
CA VAL A 21 -14.15 -2.81 -21.32
C VAL A 21 -13.92 -3.88 -22.39
N GLY A 22 -14.98 -4.58 -22.81
CA GLY A 22 -14.91 -5.58 -23.89
C GLY A 22 -14.61 -4.97 -25.27
N GLU A 23 -14.92 -3.69 -25.49
CA GLU A 23 -14.56 -2.96 -26.72
C GLU A 23 -13.12 -2.47 -26.69
N LEU A 24 -12.58 -2.09 -25.54
CA LEU A 24 -11.16 -1.74 -25.41
C LEU A 24 -10.26 -2.90 -25.85
N GLY A 25 -10.54 -4.12 -25.37
CA GLY A 25 -9.82 -5.32 -25.79
C GLY A 25 -9.91 -5.56 -27.31
N ARG A 26 -11.12 -5.47 -27.88
CA ARG A 26 -11.33 -5.61 -29.34
C ARG A 26 -10.64 -4.52 -30.16
N GLN A 27 -10.48 -3.33 -29.60
CA GLN A 27 -9.76 -2.22 -30.21
C GLN A 27 -8.23 -2.33 -30.05
N GLY A 28 -7.72 -3.39 -29.42
CA GLY A 28 -6.29 -3.64 -29.25
C GLY A 28 -5.65 -2.87 -28.10
N PHE A 29 -6.44 -2.42 -27.12
CA PHE A 29 -5.89 -1.96 -25.85
C PHE A 29 -5.44 -3.16 -25.00
N ARG A 30 -4.32 -2.99 -24.30
CA ARG A 30 -3.82 -3.94 -23.30
C ARG A 30 -4.07 -3.42 -21.90
N LEU A 31 -4.43 -4.31 -20.98
CA LEU A 31 -4.50 -3.98 -19.56
C LEU A 31 -3.07 -3.78 -19.02
N VAL A 32 -2.84 -2.66 -18.35
CA VAL A 32 -1.56 -2.31 -17.72
C VAL A 32 -1.65 -2.72 -16.25
N ASN A 33 -1.29 -3.98 -15.96
CA ASN A 33 -1.45 -4.58 -14.63
C ASN A 33 -0.70 -3.81 -13.53
N GLU A 34 0.53 -3.36 -13.80
CA GLU A 34 1.37 -2.65 -12.83
C GLU A 34 0.78 -1.30 -12.37
N ALA A 35 -0.04 -0.67 -13.20
CA ALA A 35 -0.69 0.62 -12.92
C ALA A 35 -2.19 0.47 -12.61
N SER A 36 -2.73 -0.74 -12.72
CA SER A 36 -4.11 -1.07 -12.34
C SER A 36 -4.18 -1.35 -10.84
N GLY A 37 -5.35 -1.13 -10.24
CA GLY A 37 -5.56 -1.30 -8.81
C GLY A 37 -6.94 -1.90 -8.50
N PRO A 38 -7.28 -2.11 -7.22
CA PRO A 38 -8.58 -2.64 -6.84
C PRO A 38 -9.76 -1.73 -7.22
N HIS A 39 -9.49 -0.44 -7.46
CA HIS A 39 -10.51 0.60 -7.70
C HIS A 39 -10.54 1.11 -9.14
N HIS A 40 -9.62 0.65 -9.99
CA HIS A 40 -9.53 1.08 -11.38
C HIS A 40 -8.74 0.08 -12.22
N GLN A 41 -9.00 0.08 -13.53
CA GLN A 41 -8.15 -0.55 -14.52
C GLN A 41 -7.55 0.51 -15.43
N LEU A 42 -6.25 0.40 -15.71
CA LEU A 42 -5.61 1.20 -16.75
C LEU A 42 -5.41 0.35 -17.99
N TRP A 43 -5.98 0.79 -19.09
CA TRP A 43 -5.81 0.19 -20.41
C TRP A 43 -4.97 1.12 -21.27
N ALA A 44 -4.06 0.57 -22.06
CA ALA A 44 -3.17 1.36 -22.90
C ALA A 44 -3.10 0.77 -24.31
N LYS A 45 -2.99 1.64 -25.30
CA LYS A 45 -2.75 1.26 -26.69
C LYS A 45 -1.71 2.20 -27.28
N GLU A 46 -0.62 1.63 -27.73
CA GLU A 46 0.39 2.36 -28.48
C GLU A 46 -0.07 2.53 -29.93
N THR A 47 0.12 3.73 -30.48
CA THR A 47 -0.24 4.07 -31.86
C THR A 47 0.91 4.76 -32.55
N TRP A 48 1.09 4.43 -33.83
CA TRP A 48 2.12 4.98 -34.70
C TRP A 48 1.47 5.53 -35.97
N ASN A 49 1.37 6.85 -36.07
CA ASN A 49 0.94 7.54 -37.29
C ASN A 49 1.93 8.67 -37.60
N GLY A 50 3.15 8.29 -37.99
CA GLY A 50 4.30 9.19 -38.14
C GLY A 50 4.95 9.66 -36.82
N THR A 51 4.25 9.51 -35.69
CA THR A 51 4.78 9.78 -34.35
C THR A 51 4.18 8.79 -33.36
N ARG A 52 5.00 8.28 -32.43
CA ARG A 52 4.55 7.41 -31.35
C ARG A 52 3.68 8.18 -30.36
N ARG A 53 2.50 7.66 -30.06
CA ARG A 53 1.59 8.17 -29.01
C ARG A 53 0.96 7.02 -28.26
N GLU A 54 0.64 7.27 -27.00
CA GLU A 54 -0.06 6.32 -26.14
C GLU A 54 -1.50 6.79 -25.91
N ARG A 55 -2.47 5.93 -26.23
CA ARG A 55 -3.86 6.14 -25.85
C ARG A 55 -4.13 5.35 -24.57
N LEU A 56 -4.56 6.05 -23.53
CA LEU A 56 -4.73 5.51 -22.18
C LEU A 56 -6.20 5.61 -21.81
N CYS A 57 -6.79 4.54 -21.32
CA CYS A 57 -8.16 4.52 -20.86
C CYS A 57 -8.24 4.05 -19.41
N VAL A 58 -8.84 4.85 -18.54
CA VAL A 58 -9.11 4.52 -17.14
C VAL A 58 -10.53 4.00 -17.03
N VAL A 59 -10.68 2.86 -16.37
CA VAL A 59 -11.98 2.26 -16.07
C VAL A 59 -12.13 2.19 -14.56
N PRO A 60 -12.95 3.04 -13.93
CA PRO A 60 -13.24 2.93 -12.51
C PRO A 60 -13.95 1.60 -12.22
N THR A 61 -13.53 0.88 -11.19
CA THR A 61 -14.24 -0.31 -10.68
C THR A 61 -15.05 0.00 -9.42
N VAL A 62 -14.91 1.22 -8.88
CA VAL A 62 -15.66 1.73 -7.74
C VAL A 62 -16.96 2.40 -8.17
N GLN A 63 -18.02 2.16 -7.40
CA GLN A 63 -19.30 2.85 -7.54
C GLN A 63 -19.23 4.19 -6.78
N THR A 64 -18.63 5.19 -7.40
CA THR A 64 -18.47 6.54 -6.84
C THR A 64 -18.96 7.59 -7.82
N GLN A 65 -19.48 8.69 -7.29
CA GLN A 65 -19.87 9.85 -8.07
C GLN A 65 -18.68 10.75 -8.40
N GLU A 66 -17.56 10.70 -7.68
CA GLU A 66 -16.43 11.60 -7.95
C GLU A 66 -15.10 10.88 -7.81
N TYR A 67 -14.30 10.96 -8.86
CA TYR A 67 -12.93 10.46 -8.85
C TYR A 67 -11.99 11.38 -9.63
N TYR A 68 -10.74 11.35 -9.21
CA TYR A 68 -9.64 12.15 -9.72
C TYR A 68 -8.54 11.17 -10.10
N TRP A 69 -7.96 11.35 -11.27
CA TRP A 69 -6.83 10.53 -11.66
C TRP A 69 -5.74 11.34 -12.33
N ARG A 70 -4.52 10.86 -12.15
CA ARG A 70 -3.32 11.42 -12.73
C ARG A 70 -2.50 10.28 -13.30
N ILE A 71 -2.15 10.37 -14.58
CA ILE A 71 -1.24 9.43 -15.21
C ILE A 71 0.06 10.12 -15.56
N ARG A 72 1.17 9.42 -15.34
CA ARG A 72 2.50 9.78 -15.81
C ARG A 72 3.05 8.64 -16.66
N LEU A 73 3.66 9.00 -17.78
CA LEU A 73 4.46 8.09 -18.59
C LEU A 73 5.93 8.41 -18.35
N LEU A 74 6.71 7.37 -18.05
CA LEU A 74 8.13 7.49 -17.76
C LEU A 74 8.95 6.73 -18.81
N LEU A 75 10.07 7.29 -19.22
CA LEU A 75 11.10 6.64 -20.03
C LEU A 75 12.43 6.74 -19.27
N LYS A 76 13.05 5.60 -18.93
CA LYS A 76 14.28 5.56 -18.12
C LYS A 76 14.17 6.46 -16.87
N GLU A 77 13.07 6.28 -16.14
CA GLU A 77 12.73 7.02 -14.91
C GLU A 77 12.44 8.53 -15.08
N LYS A 78 12.54 9.08 -16.29
CA LYS A 78 12.17 10.47 -16.58
C LYS A 78 10.71 10.55 -17.02
N VAL A 79 9.95 11.45 -16.40
CA VAL A 79 8.57 11.75 -16.84
C VAL A 79 8.62 12.39 -18.22
N VAL A 80 8.07 11.70 -19.22
CA VAL A 80 7.99 12.19 -20.61
C VAL A 80 6.62 12.76 -20.94
N TRP A 81 5.59 12.40 -20.16
CA TRP A 81 4.24 12.92 -20.31
C TRP A 81 3.45 12.80 -19.00
N THR A 82 2.52 13.73 -18.77
CA THR A 82 1.61 13.72 -17.62
C THR A 82 0.26 14.28 -18.03
N ASP A 83 -0.80 13.70 -17.49
CA ASP A 83 -2.15 14.21 -17.61
C ASP A 83 -2.81 14.24 -16.22
N ASN A 84 -3.52 15.34 -15.97
CA ASN A 84 -4.23 15.60 -14.73
C ASN A 84 -5.70 15.79 -15.09
N ASN A 85 -6.51 14.76 -14.89
CA ASN A 85 -7.94 14.87 -15.13
C ASN A 85 -8.72 14.90 -13.81
N VAL A 86 -9.62 15.86 -13.73
CA VAL A 86 -10.57 16.04 -12.63
C VAL A 86 -11.95 15.82 -13.22
N VAL A 87 -12.61 14.74 -12.80
CA VAL A 87 -13.93 14.38 -13.33
C VAL A 87 -14.94 14.52 -12.21
N ARG A 88 -16.03 15.22 -12.50
CA ARG A 88 -17.14 15.46 -11.54
C ARG A 88 -18.40 14.78 -12.07
N SER A 89 -18.86 13.75 -11.35
CA SER A 89 -20.16 13.06 -11.49
C SER A 89 -20.39 12.29 -12.79
N PHE A 90 -20.85 11.03 -12.68
CA PHE A 90 -22.20 10.72 -13.17
C PHE A 90 -22.84 9.40 -12.70
N ARG A 91 -24.17 9.38 -12.85
CA ARG A 91 -25.12 8.29 -12.56
C ARG A 91 -25.05 7.19 -13.62
N SER A 92 -25.07 5.94 -13.14
CA SER A 92 -25.31 4.68 -13.87
C SER A 92 -24.31 4.28 -14.96
N GLY A 93 -23.45 3.31 -14.62
CA GLY A 93 -22.66 2.51 -15.58
C GLY A 93 -21.18 2.88 -15.60
N ALA A 94 -20.30 1.89 -15.55
CA ALA A 94 -18.85 2.07 -15.61
C ALA A 94 -18.45 2.77 -16.92
N GLN A 95 -18.13 4.06 -16.84
CA GLN A 95 -17.69 4.82 -17.99
C GLN A 95 -16.17 4.70 -18.12
N VAL A 96 -15.73 4.37 -19.34
CA VAL A 96 -14.31 4.34 -19.70
C VAL A 96 -13.88 5.73 -20.11
N GLU A 97 -12.82 6.25 -19.51
CA GLU A 97 -12.27 7.56 -19.86
C GLU A 97 -10.94 7.44 -20.55
N CYS A 98 -10.82 8.01 -21.74
CA CYS A 98 -9.61 7.90 -22.53
C CYS A 98 -8.93 9.24 -22.78
N VAL A 99 -7.61 9.27 -22.61
CA VAL A 99 -6.72 10.36 -23.04
C VAL A 99 -5.69 9.86 -24.03
N THR A 100 -5.16 10.77 -24.84
CA THR A 100 -4.08 10.45 -25.78
C THR A 100 -2.89 11.33 -25.46
N SER A 101 -1.71 10.73 -25.35
CA SER A 101 -0.48 11.47 -25.10
C SER A 101 -0.11 12.39 -26.26
N GLY A 102 0.74 13.36 -25.96
CA GLY A 102 1.54 14.01 -27.00
C GLY A 102 2.54 13.03 -27.64
N PRO A 103 3.36 13.50 -28.60
CA PRO A 103 4.51 12.77 -29.13
C PRO A 103 5.37 12.17 -28.02
N LEU A 104 5.69 10.88 -28.13
CA LEU A 104 6.55 10.18 -27.17
C LEU A 104 7.86 9.73 -27.83
N PRO A 105 8.99 9.78 -27.09
CA PRO A 105 10.25 9.21 -27.55
C PRO A 105 10.16 7.67 -27.66
N GLU A 106 11.09 7.06 -28.39
CA GLU A 106 11.21 5.60 -28.48
C GLU A 106 11.70 4.97 -27.16
N GLY A 107 11.35 3.70 -26.94
CA GLY A 107 11.79 2.88 -25.81
C GLY A 107 10.68 2.42 -24.88
N ARG A 108 11.02 1.62 -23.86
CA ARG A 108 10.02 1.04 -22.96
C ARG A 108 9.43 2.11 -22.03
N LEU A 109 8.11 2.31 -22.12
CA LEU A 109 7.38 3.20 -21.21
C LEU A 109 7.04 2.46 -19.91
N VAL A 110 7.13 3.19 -18.80
CA VAL A 110 6.60 2.78 -17.50
C VAL A 110 5.41 3.69 -17.18
N TYR A 111 4.31 3.07 -16.77
CA TYR A 111 3.06 3.75 -16.48
C TYR A 111 2.95 3.93 -14.98
N TRP A 112 2.69 5.15 -14.55
CA TRP A 112 2.40 5.45 -13.15
C TRP A 112 1.04 6.13 -13.08
N MET A 113 0.14 5.62 -12.25
CA MET A 113 -1.18 6.20 -12.08
C MET A 113 -1.50 6.42 -10.60
N SER A 114 -2.04 7.59 -10.30
CA SER A 114 -2.72 7.90 -9.05
C SER A 114 -4.21 7.98 -9.33
N PHE A 115 -5.01 7.26 -8.57
CA PHE A 115 -6.46 7.27 -8.64
C PHE A 115 -7.01 7.56 -7.23
N GLN A 116 -7.87 8.56 -7.12
CA GLN A 116 -8.50 9.00 -5.88
C GLN A 116 -10.00 9.10 -6.13
N TYR A 117 -10.82 8.76 -5.15
CA TYR A 117 -12.27 8.87 -5.28
C TYR A 117 -12.91 9.23 -3.96
N LYS A 118 -14.12 9.77 -4.02
CA LYS A 118 -14.92 10.08 -2.84
C LYS A 118 -15.96 8.98 -2.63
N GLU A 119 -15.91 8.28 -1.50
CA GLU A 119 -16.97 7.34 -1.17
C GLU A 119 -18.29 8.09 -0.96
N THR A 120 -19.35 7.63 -1.63
CA THR A 120 -20.70 8.12 -1.38
C THR A 120 -21.12 7.61 0.00
N GLU A 121 -21.20 8.49 1.00
CA GLU A 121 -21.84 8.18 2.27
C GLU A 121 -23.32 7.86 2.01
N GLY A 122 -23.68 6.57 2.05
CA GLY A 122 -25.08 6.17 2.06
C GLY A 122 -25.40 4.89 1.31
N GLU A 123 -25.02 3.74 1.88
CA GLU A 123 -25.87 2.54 1.88
C GLU A 123 -25.46 1.54 2.99
N ARG A 124 -25.43 2.00 4.24
CA ARG A 124 -25.66 1.07 5.37
C ARG A 124 -27.17 1.04 5.59
N GLN A 125 -27.84 0.01 5.07
CA GLN A 125 -29.21 -0.31 5.46
C GLN A 125 -29.25 -0.54 6.99
N PRO A 126 -30.06 0.21 7.75
CA PRO A 126 -30.37 -0.19 9.11
C PRO A 126 -31.47 -1.24 9.07
N ALA A 127 -31.16 -2.45 9.51
CA ALA A 127 -32.17 -3.46 9.82
C ALA A 127 -33.04 -2.94 10.98
N PHE A 128 -34.26 -2.54 10.66
CA PHE A 128 -35.35 -2.36 11.61
C PHE A 128 -35.69 -3.71 12.25
N LEU A 129 -35.64 -3.79 13.58
CA LEU A 129 -36.53 -4.66 14.34
C LEU A 129 -37.18 -3.86 15.46
N GLN A 130 -38.50 -3.79 15.38
CA GLN A 130 -39.43 -3.23 16.36
C GLN A 130 -39.64 -4.20 17.54
N GLY A 131 -40.04 -3.62 18.68
CA GLY A 131 -40.61 -4.32 19.85
C GLY A 131 -39.71 -4.20 21.09
N GLY A 132 -40.12 -3.66 22.23
CA GLY A 132 -41.45 -3.28 22.71
C GLY A 132 -41.34 -2.47 24.01
N LEU A 133 -42.45 -1.83 24.36
CA LEU A 133 -42.67 -0.97 25.52
C LEU A 133 -42.61 -1.72 26.86
N GLY A 134 -42.00 -1.09 27.87
CA GLY A 134 -42.08 -1.49 29.28
C GLY A 134 -41.65 -0.35 30.20
N GLN A 135 -42.56 0.11 31.05
CA GLN A 135 -42.47 1.29 31.91
C GLN A 135 -41.60 1.10 33.17
N ALA A 136 -40.93 2.19 33.53
CA ALA A 136 -40.78 2.84 34.85
C ALA A 136 -40.09 2.13 36.05
N ARG A 137 -39.11 2.89 36.58
CA ARG A 137 -38.82 3.19 38.00
C ARG A 137 -37.79 2.31 38.72
N LYS A 138 -36.58 2.85 38.95
CA LYS A 138 -36.06 3.34 40.25
C LYS A 138 -34.61 3.78 40.10
N GLU A 139 -34.27 4.88 40.77
CA GLU A 139 -32.89 5.25 41.10
C GLU A 139 -32.24 4.11 41.88
N GLU A 140 -31.10 3.64 41.38
CA GLU A 140 -30.12 2.95 42.21
C GLU A 140 -28.74 3.27 41.67
N THR A 141 -27.92 3.79 42.58
CA THR A 141 -26.55 4.24 42.42
C THR A 141 -25.67 3.11 41.91
N SER A 142 -25.43 3.04 40.60
CA SER A 142 -24.48 2.09 40.02
C SER A 142 -23.18 2.81 39.69
N VAL A 143 -22.14 2.46 40.45
CA VAL A 143 -20.72 2.70 40.14
C VAL A 143 -20.51 2.50 38.64
N VAL A 144 -20.03 3.53 37.95
CA VAL A 144 -19.61 3.46 36.55
C VAL A 144 -18.45 2.48 36.48
N SER A 145 -18.76 1.22 36.20
CA SER A 145 -17.80 0.24 35.70
C SER A 145 -17.32 0.74 34.34
N ARG A 146 -16.13 1.34 34.36
CA ARG A 146 -15.33 1.70 33.18
C ARG A 146 -15.28 0.48 32.26
N PRO A 147 -15.54 0.59 30.94
CA PRO A 147 -15.39 -0.56 30.05
C PRO A 147 -13.94 -1.03 30.10
N GLU A 148 -13.79 -2.26 30.55
CA GLU A 148 -12.59 -3.05 30.60
C GLU A 148 -12.22 -3.46 29.18
N THR A 149 -11.42 -2.65 28.48
CA THR A 149 -10.58 -3.10 27.35
C THR A 149 -9.45 -2.12 27.01
N ALA A 150 -8.80 -1.55 28.02
CA ALA A 150 -7.40 -1.16 27.86
C ALA A 150 -6.57 -2.39 28.19
N ARG A 151 -6.34 -3.25 27.18
CA ARG A 151 -5.43 -4.41 27.29
C ARG A 151 -4.10 -3.88 27.85
N GLU A 152 -3.74 -4.33 29.05
CA GLU A 152 -2.52 -3.87 29.74
C GLU A 152 -1.31 -3.94 28.80
N ILE A 153 -0.52 -2.87 28.78
CA ILE A 153 0.69 -2.82 27.96
C ILE A 153 1.67 -3.81 28.55
N ARG A 154 1.96 -4.89 27.82
CA ARG A 154 3.15 -5.69 28.10
C ARG A 154 4.35 -4.78 27.86
N SER A 155 5.11 -4.47 28.91
CA SER A 155 6.31 -3.62 28.83
C SER A 155 7.44 -4.25 27.99
N SER A 156 7.31 -5.53 27.67
CA SER A 156 8.29 -6.34 26.95
C SER A 156 7.58 -7.32 26.01
N VAL A 157 8.10 -7.45 24.79
CA VAL A 157 7.55 -8.32 23.74
C VAL A 157 8.67 -9.07 23.04
N ASN A 158 8.54 -10.40 22.95
CA ASN A 158 9.50 -11.25 22.23
C ASN A 158 9.31 -11.16 20.72
N VAL A 159 10.33 -11.61 19.97
CA VAL A 159 10.26 -11.74 18.52
C VAL A 159 8.99 -12.52 18.10
N PRO A 160 8.16 -11.98 17.19
CA PRO A 160 6.97 -12.69 16.76
C PRO A 160 7.35 -13.81 15.77
N THR A 161 6.55 -14.87 15.76
CA THR A 161 6.59 -15.85 14.67
C THR A 161 5.61 -15.44 13.57
N TRP A 162 6.14 -15.36 12.36
CA TRP A 162 5.34 -15.15 11.15
C TRP A 162 5.04 -16.47 10.47
N ASN A 163 3.81 -16.61 10.00
CA ASN A 163 3.35 -17.77 9.28
C ASN A 163 3.23 -17.44 7.79
N ARG A 164 3.47 -18.42 6.93
CA ARG A 164 3.14 -18.30 5.50
C ARG A 164 1.67 -17.89 5.36
N GLY A 165 1.40 -16.85 4.59
CA GLY A 165 0.07 -16.28 4.39
C GLY A 165 -0.33 -15.19 5.39
N ASP A 166 0.51 -14.87 6.40
CA ASP A 166 0.37 -13.62 7.14
C ASP A 166 0.51 -12.44 6.17
N GLU A 167 -0.39 -11.46 6.28
CA GLU A 167 -0.54 -10.38 5.32
C GLU A 167 -0.81 -9.04 6.03
N TRP A 168 -0.19 -7.98 5.51
CA TRP A 168 -0.43 -6.59 5.91
C TRP A 168 -0.64 -5.72 4.67
N ARG A 169 -1.78 -5.03 4.61
CA ARG A 169 -2.11 -4.08 3.55
C ARG A 169 -1.90 -2.66 4.06
N PHE A 170 -1.13 -1.88 3.33
CA PHE A 170 -0.80 -0.51 3.69
C PHE A 170 -1.30 0.48 2.65
N ARG A 171 -1.66 1.68 3.12
CA ARG A 171 -1.59 2.90 2.30
C ARG A 171 -0.28 3.60 2.56
N TRP A 172 0.24 4.30 1.56
CA TRP A 172 1.37 5.20 1.71
C TRP A 172 1.11 6.54 1.04
N SER A 173 1.69 7.59 1.58
CA SER A 173 1.60 8.95 1.05
C SER A 173 2.94 9.67 1.21
N SER A 174 3.22 10.61 0.32
CA SER A 174 4.40 11.48 0.36
C SER A 174 4.16 12.69 -0.55
N PRO A 175 5.01 13.74 -0.49
CA PRO A 175 4.94 14.84 -1.45
C PRO A 175 5.11 14.40 -2.91
N ARG A 176 5.70 13.22 -3.17
CA ARG A 176 5.95 12.70 -4.52
C ARG A 176 4.86 11.78 -5.05
N GLY A 177 3.93 11.34 -4.21
CA GLY A 177 2.87 10.42 -4.61
C GLY A 177 2.26 9.68 -3.43
N SER A 178 1.29 8.83 -3.73
CA SER A 178 0.59 7.97 -2.77
C SER A 178 0.16 6.67 -3.45
N GLY A 179 -0.23 5.66 -2.68
CA GLY A 179 -0.74 4.40 -3.20
C GLY A 179 -1.01 3.39 -2.10
N THR A 180 -1.26 2.14 -2.50
CA THR A 180 -1.40 1.00 -1.59
C THR A 180 -0.49 -0.14 -2.02
N PHE A 181 -0.15 -1.01 -1.08
CA PHE A 181 0.56 -2.25 -1.36
C PHE A 181 0.24 -3.28 -0.29
N VAL A 182 0.59 -4.53 -0.57
CA VAL A 182 0.37 -5.68 0.31
C VAL A 182 1.70 -6.37 0.55
N TRP A 183 1.98 -6.68 1.81
CA TRP A 183 3.08 -7.52 2.23
C TRP A 183 2.54 -8.85 2.69
N THR A 184 2.99 -9.94 2.07
CA THR A 184 2.57 -11.30 2.41
C THR A 184 3.79 -12.15 2.70
N ILE A 185 3.77 -12.95 3.77
CA ILE A 185 4.82 -13.95 4.01
C ILE A 185 4.65 -15.09 3.02
N ALA A 186 5.51 -15.12 2.01
CA ALA A 186 5.46 -16.10 0.92
C ALA A 186 6.16 -17.41 1.28
N GLY A 187 7.08 -17.39 2.23
CA GLY A 187 7.80 -18.59 2.66
C GLY A 187 9.00 -18.27 3.52
N GLU A 188 9.93 -19.21 3.55
CA GLU A 188 11.17 -19.16 4.32
C GLU A 188 12.31 -19.66 3.44
N ASP A 189 13.53 -19.20 3.74
CA ASP A 189 14.75 -19.62 3.04
C ASP A 189 15.97 -19.61 3.98
N MET A 190 17.03 -20.30 3.57
CA MET A 190 18.31 -20.36 4.27
C MET A 190 19.37 -19.62 3.48
N VAL A 191 19.90 -18.52 4.04
CA VAL A 191 20.96 -17.73 3.42
C VAL A 191 22.17 -17.72 4.34
N GLY A 192 23.29 -18.27 3.87
CA GLY A 192 24.53 -18.33 4.66
C GLY A 192 24.38 -19.08 5.99
N GLY A 193 23.50 -20.09 6.05
CA GLY A 193 23.23 -20.86 7.27
C GLY A 193 22.27 -20.18 8.25
N VAL A 194 21.74 -18.99 7.93
CA VAL A 194 20.74 -18.29 8.75
C VAL A 194 19.36 -18.41 8.10
N ALA A 195 18.34 -18.68 8.91
CA ALA A 195 16.97 -18.80 8.46
C ALA A 195 16.29 -17.43 8.31
N TYR A 196 15.59 -17.21 7.19
CA TYR A 196 14.90 -15.98 6.85
C TYR A 196 13.44 -16.24 6.49
N TYR A 197 12.55 -15.32 6.87
CA TYR A 197 11.26 -15.15 6.23
C TYR A 197 11.43 -14.43 4.89
N ILE A 198 10.67 -14.87 3.88
CA ILE A 198 10.52 -14.15 2.62
C ILE A 198 9.16 -13.45 2.63
N MET A 199 9.21 -12.12 2.73
CA MET A 199 8.04 -11.25 2.57
C MET A 199 7.96 -10.78 1.12
N GLN A 200 6.80 -10.97 0.49
CA GLN A 200 6.54 -10.63 -0.91
C GLN A 200 5.68 -9.35 -1.01
N SER A 201 5.99 -8.50 -1.98
CA SER A 201 5.24 -7.29 -2.35
C SER A 201 5.32 -7.07 -3.86
N GLY A 202 4.30 -7.46 -4.62
CA GLY A 202 4.39 -7.43 -6.09
C GLY A 202 5.53 -8.31 -6.60
N SER A 203 6.47 -7.76 -7.37
CA SER A 203 7.70 -8.46 -7.82
C SER A 203 8.86 -8.41 -6.81
N ARG A 204 8.68 -7.73 -5.67
CA ARG A 204 9.71 -7.59 -4.63
C ARG A 204 9.63 -8.69 -3.57
N GLN A 205 10.80 -9.20 -3.18
CA GLN A 205 11.00 -10.07 -2.02
C GLN A 205 11.89 -9.37 -1.00
N ILE A 206 11.54 -9.46 0.28
CA ILE A 206 12.26 -8.84 1.40
C ILE A 206 12.61 -9.95 2.39
N TYR A 207 13.87 -10.02 2.77
CA TYR A 207 14.40 -11.09 3.63
C TYR A 207 14.60 -10.57 5.05
N TYR A 208 13.88 -11.15 6.01
CA TYR A 208 14.00 -10.86 7.44
C TYR A 208 14.45 -12.09 8.22
N SER A 209 15.48 -11.99 9.05
CA SER A 209 15.96 -13.16 9.82
C SER A 209 14.87 -13.65 10.76
N LYS A 210 14.71 -14.97 10.92
CA LYS A 210 13.67 -15.50 11.80
C LYS A 210 13.94 -15.24 13.28
N ALA A 211 15.22 -15.19 13.67
CA ALA A 211 15.62 -15.03 15.07
C ALA A 211 15.45 -13.59 15.58
N GLU A 212 15.66 -12.59 14.73
CA GLU A 212 15.74 -11.19 15.16
C GLU A 212 14.88 -10.23 14.32
N LEU A 213 14.22 -10.72 13.25
CA LEU A 213 13.61 -9.87 12.22
C LEU A 213 14.60 -8.83 11.66
N ALA A 214 15.88 -9.21 11.53
CA ALA A 214 16.91 -8.37 10.94
C ALA A 214 16.77 -8.36 9.40
N TRP A 215 16.73 -7.18 8.80
CA TRP A 215 16.64 -7.03 7.35
C TRP A 215 17.95 -7.38 6.67
N LEU A 216 17.95 -8.32 5.73
CA LEU A 216 19.13 -8.71 4.96
C LEU A 216 19.16 -8.07 3.58
N MET A 217 18.10 -8.24 2.79
CA MET A 217 18.09 -7.79 1.40
C MET A 217 16.68 -7.63 0.84
N ASP A 218 16.60 -6.79 -0.19
CA ASP A 218 15.48 -6.72 -1.11
C ASP A 218 15.90 -7.29 -2.47
N ARG A 219 15.05 -8.15 -3.03
CA ARG A 219 15.15 -8.60 -4.42
C ARG A 219 13.97 -8.08 -5.22
N VAL A 220 14.21 -7.69 -6.46
CA VAL A 220 13.18 -7.31 -7.43
C VAL A 220 13.41 -8.12 -8.69
N GLU A 221 12.38 -8.83 -9.15
CA GLU A 221 12.48 -9.70 -10.33
C GLU A 221 13.63 -10.73 -10.21
N GLY A 222 13.89 -11.21 -8.99
CA GLY A 222 14.93 -12.20 -8.69
C GLY A 222 16.34 -11.61 -8.51
N ALA A 223 16.60 -10.37 -8.91
CA ALA A 223 17.89 -9.70 -8.72
C ALA A 223 17.95 -8.98 -7.37
N VAL A 224 19.12 -8.96 -6.74
CA VAL A 224 19.35 -8.17 -5.51
C VAL A 224 19.37 -6.69 -5.89
N GLU A 225 18.39 -5.94 -5.39
CA GLU A 225 18.34 -4.49 -5.57
C GLU A 225 19.16 -3.79 -4.48
N THR A 226 18.93 -4.18 -3.22
CA THR A 226 19.67 -3.68 -2.06
C THR A 226 19.94 -4.81 -1.08
N ARG A 227 21.06 -4.74 -0.36
CA ARG A 227 21.38 -5.66 0.74
C ARG A 227 22.23 -5.00 1.81
N ALA A 228 22.18 -5.54 3.01
CA ALA A 228 23.05 -5.18 4.11
C ALA A 228 24.06 -6.28 4.45
N SER A 229 25.22 -5.87 4.95
CA SER A 229 26.20 -6.76 5.58
C SER A 229 26.76 -6.08 6.85
N PRO A 230 26.54 -6.64 8.06
CA PRO A 230 25.60 -7.73 8.38
C PRO A 230 24.13 -7.33 8.16
N ALA A 231 23.19 -8.27 8.33
CA ALA A 231 21.76 -7.95 8.33
C ALA A 231 21.43 -6.93 9.43
N VAL A 232 20.57 -5.96 9.13
CA VAL A 232 20.28 -4.81 10.01
C VAL A 232 19.20 -5.16 11.01
N ARG A 233 19.50 -5.09 12.30
CA ARG A 233 18.49 -5.26 13.34
C ARG A 233 17.65 -4.00 13.48
N GLY A 234 16.50 -3.98 12.81
CA GLY A 234 15.49 -2.94 12.95
C GLY A 234 14.77 -2.95 14.30
N PHE A 235 14.92 -4.04 15.06
CA PHE A 235 14.39 -4.25 16.40
C PHE A 235 15.46 -4.93 17.26
N ALA A 236 15.57 -4.55 18.54
CA ALA A 236 16.28 -5.32 19.56
C ALA A 236 15.25 -6.08 20.40
N TRP A 237 15.24 -7.41 20.29
CA TRP A 237 14.32 -8.27 21.04
C TRP A 237 14.94 -8.74 22.37
N PRO A 238 14.15 -8.86 23.46
CA PRO A 238 12.76 -8.42 23.56
C PRO A 238 12.64 -6.90 23.42
N LEU A 239 11.56 -6.46 22.78
CA LEU A 239 11.29 -5.06 22.54
C LEU A 239 10.71 -4.43 23.80
N GLU A 240 11.44 -3.49 24.38
CA GLU A 240 11.10 -2.85 25.66
C GLU A 240 11.21 -1.33 25.57
N TYR A 241 10.36 -0.63 26.30
CA TYR A 241 10.44 0.82 26.40
C TYR A 241 11.80 1.29 26.92
N GLY A 242 12.38 2.30 26.26
CA GLY A 242 13.68 2.85 26.63
C GLY A 242 14.88 2.12 26.05
N ASN A 243 14.69 0.95 25.43
CA ASN A 243 15.80 0.26 24.76
C ASN A 243 16.36 1.10 23.62
N GLU A 244 17.69 1.17 23.54
CA GLU A 244 18.44 1.87 22.51
C GLU A 244 19.59 0.99 22.02
N TRP A 245 19.83 0.99 20.71
CA TRP A 245 20.94 0.24 20.10
C TRP A 245 21.47 0.94 18.85
N GLU A 246 22.69 0.58 18.47
CA GLU A 246 23.35 1.05 17.26
C GLU A 246 23.57 -0.10 16.27
N GLU A 247 23.34 0.16 14.99
CA GLU A 247 23.63 -0.79 13.91
C GLU A 247 24.62 -0.16 12.93
N LYS A 248 25.77 -0.83 12.75
CA LYS A 248 26.78 -0.52 11.74
C LYS A 248 26.72 -1.59 10.66
N TYR A 249 26.53 -1.18 9.41
CA TYR A 249 26.42 -2.11 8.30
C TYR A 249 26.82 -1.44 6.98
N PHE A 250 27.26 -2.27 6.03
CA PHE A 250 27.42 -1.88 4.63
C PHE A 250 26.08 -1.99 3.93
N TRP A 251 25.60 -0.90 3.33
CA TRP A 251 24.46 -0.90 2.43
C TRP A 251 24.94 -0.98 1.00
N GLU A 252 24.59 -2.06 0.31
CA GLU A 252 25.02 -2.31 -1.05
C GLU A 252 23.83 -2.23 -2.00
N SER A 253 24.01 -1.51 -3.12
CA SER A 253 23.10 -1.42 -4.25
C SER A 253 23.83 -1.96 -5.48
N PRO A 254 23.83 -3.29 -5.72
CA PRO A 254 24.66 -3.91 -6.76
C PRO A 254 24.40 -3.39 -8.16
N GLY A 255 23.13 -3.14 -8.51
CA GLY A 255 22.75 -2.56 -9.81
C GLY A 255 23.33 -1.16 -10.04
N GLU A 256 23.53 -0.39 -8.98
CA GLU A 256 24.16 0.94 -9.01
C GLU A 256 25.67 0.89 -8.78
N ARG A 257 26.24 -0.30 -8.50
CA ARG A 257 27.64 -0.49 -8.06
C ARG A 257 28.04 0.44 -6.91
N ARG A 258 27.11 0.68 -5.98
CA ARG A 258 27.29 1.56 -4.83
C ARG A 258 27.31 0.75 -3.55
N THR A 259 28.28 1.05 -2.69
CA THR A 259 28.34 0.56 -1.31
C THR A 259 28.52 1.75 -0.38
N GLU A 260 27.76 1.80 0.71
CA GLU A 260 27.81 2.85 1.70
C GLU A 260 27.98 2.26 3.10
N ASP A 261 28.88 2.84 3.89
CA ASP A 261 28.91 2.60 5.32
C ASP A 261 27.77 3.36 6.00
N ARG A 262 26.95 2.65 6.76
CA ARG A 262 25.84 3.24 7.51
C ARG A 262 25.93 2.90 8.98
N LEU A 263 25.73 3.93 9.80
CA LEU A 263 25.45 3.82 11.23
C LEU A 263 24.04 4.37 11.48
N ARG A 264 23.26 3.63 12.26
CA ARG A 264 21.89 3.98 12.66
C ARG A 264 21.74 3.79 14.15
N ARG A 265 21.13 4.77 14.82
CA ARG A 265 20.75 4.71 16.23
C ARG A 265 19.25 4.48 16.33
N PHE A 266 18.85 3.41 16.97
CA PHE A 266 17.47 3.03 17.18
C PHE A 266 17.10 3.23 18.63
N LYS A 267 15.90 3.72 18.92
CA LYS A 267 15.40 3.83 20.29
C LYS A 267 13.90 3.60 20.36
N VAL A 268 13.46 2.86 21.37
CA VAL A 268 12.05 2.73 21.74
C VAL A 268 11.67 3.93 22.61
N GLU A 269 11.07 4.94 21.99
CA GLU A 269 10.80 6.24 22.63
C GLU A 269 9.50 6.26 23.44
N ALA A 270 8.49 5.48 23.05
CA ALA A 270 7.17 5.55 23.69
C ALA A 270 6.37 4.25 23.57
N LEU A 271 5.40 4.12 24.47
CA LEU A 271 4.32 3.14 24.43
C LEU A 271 3.00 3.91 24.30
N GLU A 272 2.38 3.85 23.13
CA GLU A 272 1.21 4.68 22.84
C GLU A 272 0.16 3.99 21.97
N PRO A 273 -1.14 4.30 22.17
CA PRO A 273 -2.18 3.94 21.23
C PRO A 273 -2.00 4.72 19.92
N VAL A 274 -2.08 4.03 18.78
CA VAL A 274 -2.12 4.67 17.46
C VAL A 274 -3.35 4.21 16.69
N THR A 275 -4.09 5.20 16.18
CA THR A 275 -5.23 4.97 15.30
C THR A 275 -4.81 5.10 13.83
N VAL A 276 -5.08 4.05 13.07
CA VAL A 276 -4.92 3.96 11.61
C VAL A 276 -6.24 3.43 11.02
N PRO A 277 -6.41 3.38 9.68
CA PRO A 277 -7.65 2.86 9.10
C PRO A 277 -8.02 1.43 9.54
N ALA A 278 -7.03 0.57 9.82
CA ALA A 278 -7.27 -0.78 10.34
C ALA A 278 -7.78 -0.83 11.79
N GLY A 279 -7.78 0.28 12.53
CA GLY A 279 -8.21 0.34 13.93
C GLY A 279 -7.22 1.09 14.84
N THR A 280 -7.44 0.99 16.14
CA THR A 280 -6.56 1.55 17.17
C THR A 280 -5.77 0.43 17.84
N PHE A 281 -4.45 0.57 17.86
CA PHE A 281 -3.53 -0.46 18.35
C PHE A 281 -2.62 0.10 19.44
N GLN A 282 -2.31 -0.70 20.45
CA GLN A 282 -1.19 -0.40 21.34
C GLN A 282 0.13 -0.64 20.60
N THR A 283 1.02 0.35 20.65
CA THR A 283 2.25 0.33 19.87
C THR A 283 3.48 0.75 20.68
N PHE A 284 4.63 0.25 20.24
CA PHE A 284 5.95 0.76 20.58
C PHE A 284 6.35 1.76 19.48
N LEU A 285 6.62 3.00 19.86
CA LEU A 285 7.24 3.98 18.96
C LEU A 285 8.74 3.77 18.95
N LEU A 286 9.28 3.38 17.79
CA LEU A 286 10.70 3.32 17.52
C LEU A 286 11.11 4.52 16.68
N THR A 287 12.21 5.18 17.05
CA THR A 287 12.85 6.19 16.20
C THR A 287 14.19 5.70 15.69
N VAL A 288 14.56 6.12 14.49
CA VAL A 288 15.86 5.85 13.87
C VAL A 288 16.53 7.16 13.51
N LYS A 289 17.74 7.38 14.03
CA LYS A 289 18.53 8.59 13.79
C LYS A 289 19.86 8.24 13.11
N ASP A 290 20.39 9.18 12.33
CA ASP A 290 21.79 9.10 11.88
C ASP A 290 22.76 9.57 12.98
N PRO A 291 24.08 9.43 12.79
CA PRO A 291 25.06 9.79 13.82
C PRO A 291 25.05 11.28 14.21
N THR A 292 24.53 12.14 13.34
CA THR A 292 24.38 13.58 13.59
C THR A 292 23.13 13.91 14.41
N GLY A 293 22.30 12.90 14.70
CA GLY A 293 21.05 13.04 15.46
C GLY A 293 19.84 13.35 14.58
N ARG A 294 19.99 13.43 13.25
CA ARG A 294 18.87 13.67 12.34
C ARG A 294 17.95 12.44 12.32
N LEU A 295 16.66 12.68 12.53
CA LEU A 295 15.62 11.66 12.44
C LEU A 295 15.46 11.18 10.98
N LEU A 296 15.52 9.87 10.80
CA LEU A 296 15.40 9.21 9.51
C LEU A 296 14.09 8.46 9.38
N GLN A 297 13.68 7.74 10.43
CA GLN A 297 12.48 6.91 10.42
C GLN A 297 11.80 6.88 11.79
N GLU A 298 10.51 6.65 11.76
CA GLU A 298 9.68 6.29 12.92
C GLU A 298 8.84 5.06 12.57
N TYR A 299 8.72 4.12 13.50
CA TYR A 299 7.85 2.96 13.38
C TYR A 299 6.95 2.85 14.60
N TRP A 300 5.68 2.51 14.39
CA TRP A 300 4.77 2.16 15.47
C TRP A 300 4.49 0.66 15.42
N TYR A 301 5.32 -0.12 16.10
CA TYR A 301 5.22 -1.57 16.15
C TYR A 301 4.07 -2.01 17.06
N SER A 302 3.14 -2.83 16.56
CA SER A 302 2.12 -3.46 17.38
C SER A 302 2.37 -4.98 17.50
N PRO A 303 2.48 -5.50 18.73
CA PRO A 303 2.55 -6.94 18.97
C PRO A 303 1.30 -7.70 18.45
N GLU A 304 0.15 -7.03 18.45
CA GLU A 304 -1.12 -7.61 18.01
C GLU A 304 -1.10 -7.98 16.53
N VAL A 305 -0.56 -7.10 15.70
CA VAL A 305 -0.44 -7.36 14.26
C VAL A 305 0.90 -8.00 13.90
N LYS A 306 1.77 -8.27 14.88
CA LYS A 306 3.14 -8.80 14.71
C LYS A 306 4.03 -7.96 13.79
N TRP A 307 3.70 -6.68 13.61
CA TRP A 307 4.41 -5.75 12.74
C TRP A 307 4.05 -4.30 13.07
N TRP A 308 4.58 -3.33 12.31
CA TRP A 308 4.20 -1.94 12.50
C TRP A 308 2.87 -1.62 11.82
N VAL A 309 2.09 -0.77 12.50
CA VAL A 309 0.80 -0.27 12.01
C VAL A 309 0.96 1.08 11.30
N LYS A 310 2.05 1.79 11.61
CA LYS A 310 2.43 3.06 11.00
C LYS A 310 3.94 3.16 10.82
N GLU A 311 4.38 3.80 9.75
CA GLU A 311 5.78 4.18 9.50
C GLU A 311 5.83 5.62 9.00
N ARG A 312 6.86 6.36 9.42
CA ARG A 312 7.32 7.59 8.74
C ARG A 312 8.76 7.44 8.29
N THR A 313 9.04 7.83 7.06
CA THR A 313 10.40 7.96 6.54
C THR A 313 10.66 9.41 6.15
N TYR A 314 11.74 9.99 6.66
CA TYR A 314 12.14 11.38 6.44
C TYR A 314 13.14 11.45 5.30
N PHE A 315 12.68 11.91 4.13
CA PHE A 315 13.53 12.17 2.98
C PHE A 315 13.82 13.66 2.81
N SER A 316 14.82 13.99 2.00
CA SER A 316 15.10 15.39 1.62
C SER A 316 13.94 16.08 0.89
N TYR A 317 13.04 15.30 0.28
CA TYR A 317 11.85 15.79 -0.41
C TYR A 317 10.59 15.78 0.46
N GLY A 318 10.72 15.52 1.76
CA GLY A 318 9.64 15.47 2.73
C GLY A 318 9.38 14.07 3.30
N VAL A 319 8.28 13.94 4.04
CA VAL A 319 7.96 12.73 4.78
C VAL A 319 7.13 11.78 3.92
N ARG A 320 7.52 10.51 3.89
CA ARG A 320 6.66 9.43 3.41
C ARG A 320 6.02 8.75 4.61
N GLU A 321 4.70 8.71 4.66
CA GLU A 321 3.96 7.99 5.68
C GLU A 321 3.41 6.68 5.13
N ARG A 322 3.30 5.67 5.97
CA ARG A 322 2.57 4.43 5.70
C ARG A 322 1.65 4.12 6.87
N GLU A 323 0.44 3.67 6.58
CA GLU A 323 -0.56 3.31 7.58
C GLU A 323 -1.27 2.02 7.20
N LEU A 324 -1.48 1.16 8.19
CA LEU A 324 -2.14 -0.13 8.02
C LEU A 324 -3.61 0.09 7.67
N LEU A 325 -4.03 -0.50 6.55
CA LEU A 325 -5.42 -0.54 6.10
C LEU A 325 -6.13 -1.79 6.62
N GLU A 326 -5.44 -2.92 6.54
CA GLU A 326 -5.99 -4.24 6.88
C GLU A 326 -4.83 -5.20 7.17
N TYR A 327 -5.08 -6.24 7.95
CA TYR A 327 -4.13 -7.31 8.17
C TYR A 327 -4.85 -8.66 8.32
N LYS A 328 -4.13 -9.73 7.99
CA LYS A 328 -4.58 -11.12 8.15
C LYS A 328 -3.45 -11.92 8.78
N LEU A 329 -3.69 -12.47 9.96
CA LEU A 329 -2.75 -13.39 10.62
C LEU A 329 -3.30 -14.81 10.55
N THR A 330 -2.47 -15.74 10.08
CA THR A 330 -2.78 -17.16 10.05
C THR A 330 -2.64 -17.71 11.47
N PRO A 331 -3.68 -18.39 12.00
CA PRO A 331 -3.60 -19.01 13.31
C PRO A 331 -2.46 -20.03 13.37
N ILE A 332 -1.80 -20.12 14.52
CA ILE A 332 -0.87 -21.21 14.78
C ILE A 332 -1.71 -22.49 14.89
N VAL A 333 -1.65 -23.37 13.88
CA VAL A 333 -2.22 -24.71 13.98
C VAL A 333 -1.27 -25.51 14.87
N SER A 334 -1.60 -25.67 16.14
CA SER A 334 -0.90 -26.62 17.00
C SER A 334 -1.02 -28.02 16.38
N PRO A 335 0.07 -28.80 16.26
CA PRO A 335 -0.04 -30.17 15.82
C PRO A 335 -1.01 -30.93 16.74
N PRO A 336 -1.86 -31.82 16.20
CA PRO A 336 -2.74 -32.63 17.04
C PRO A 336 -1.89 -33.38 18.07
N PRO A 337 -2.35 -33.49 19.33
CA PRO A 337 -1.62 -34.22 20.35
C PRO A 337 -1.35 -35.62 19.82
N ALA A 338 -0.08 -36.04 19.88
CA ALA A 338 0.32 -37.38 19.50
C ALA A 338 -0.60 -38.36 20.23
N GLN A 339 -1.44 -39.08 19.46
CA GLN A 339 -2.18 -40.20 20.01
C GLN A 339 -1.13 -41.18 20.49
N GLY A 340 -0.99 -41.27 21.82
CA GLY A 340 -0.10 -42.23 22.44
C GLY A 340 -0.44 -43.60 21.89
N LEU A 341 0.56 -44.26 21.30
CA LEU A 341 0.53 -45.69 21.06
C LEU A 341 0.29 -46.35 22.41
N GLY A 342 -0.97 -46.73 22.63
CA GLY A 342 -1.40 -47.58 23.73
C GLY A 342 -0.61 -48.89 23.67
N ARG A 343 -0.17 -49.29 24.86
CA ARG A 343 0.66 -50.45 25.16
C ARG A 343 0.11 -51.76 24.63
#